data_AF-A0A923WC58-F1
#
_entry.id   AF-A0A923WC58-F1
#
_cell.length_a   1.000
_cell.length_b   1.000
_cell.length_c   1.000
_cell.angle_alpha   90.00
_cell.angle_beta   90.00
_cell.angle_gamma   90.00
#
_symmetry.space_group_name_H-M   'P 1'
#
loop_
_entity.id
_entity.type
_entity.pdbx_description
1 polymer ?
#
loop_
_entity_poly.entity_id
_entity_poly.type
_entity_poly.pdbx_seq_one_letter_code
_entity_poly.pdbx_strand_id
1 'polypeptide(L)'
;MPPKLSVNINKIATLRNARGHNRPDVVQTARDCERFGADGITVHPRPDERHIRYQDVRDLIPVVATEFNIEGNPTPDFIELVLAARPTQVTLVPDAPDALTSNAGWDCVRHADFLRPIIAQFRAAGIRTSLFVDPA
;
A
#
# COMPACT_ATOMS: atom_id res chain seq x y z
N MET A 1 -24.12 4.47 3.63
CA MET A 1 -23.48 3.25 3.12
C MET A 1 -22.91 2.50 4.32
N PRO A 2 -22.90 1.15 4.32
CA PRO A 2 -22.23 0.37 5.37
C PRO A 2 -20.72 0.66 5.39
N PRO A 3 -20.04 0.40 6.52
CA PRO A 3 -18.58 0.47 6.58
C PRO A 3 -17.95 -0.50 5.59
N LYS A 4 -16.80 -0.13 5.03
CA LYS A 4 -16.01 -0.96 4.13
C LYS A 4 -14.78 -1.54 4.83
N LEU A 5 -14.39 -2.75 4.46
CA LEU A 5 -13.19 -3.43 4.98
C LEU A 5 -12.17 -3.63 3.85
N SER A 6 -11.03 -2.94 3.92
CA SER A 6 -9.85 -3.29 3.13
C SER A 6 -8.87 -4.10 3.99
N VAL A 7 -8.44 -5.28 3.51
CA VAL A 7 -7.58 -6.19 4.27
C VAL A 7 -6.11 -5.94 3.92
N ASN A 8 -5.32 -5.59 4.93
CA ASN A 8 -3.87 -5.48 4.79
C ASN A 8 -3.21 -6.87 4.86
N ILE A 9 -2.50 -7.27 3.80
CA ILE A 9 -1.88 -8.61 3.71
C ILE A 9 -0.36 -8.61 3.91
N ASN A 10 0.23 -7.52 4.44
CA ASN A 10 1.68 -7.39 4.62
C ASN A 10 2.28 -8.53 5.47
N LYS A 11 1.59 -8.96 6.52
CA LYS A 11 2.11 -10.00 7.44
C LYS A 11 2.08 -11.41 6.83
N ILE A 12 1.29 -11.62 5.79
CA ILE A 12 1.34 -12.86 4.97
C ILE A 12 2.68 -12.93 4.25
N ALA A 13 3.09 -11.82 3.64
CA ALA A 13 4.38 -11.72 2.97
C ALA A 13 5.56 -11.84 3.96
N THR A 14 5.44 -11.31 5.19
CA THR A 14 6.42 -11.55 6.26
C THR A 14 6.59 -13.05 6.54
N LEU A 15 5.48 -13.79 6.71
CA LEU A 15 5.54 -15.22 6.99
C LEU A 15 6.13 -16.02 5.81
N ARG A 16 5.79 -15.64 4.57
CA ARG A 16 6.38 -16.22 3.36
C ARG A 16 7.90 -16.01 3.32
N ASN A 17 8.35 -14.76 3.52
CA ASN A 17 9.76 -14.39 3.42
C ASN A 17 10.61 -15.13 4.47
N ALA A 18 10.07 -15.39 5.66
CA ALA A 18 10.76 -16.11 6.72
C ALA A 18 11.06 -17.59 6.39
N ARG A 19 10.32 -18.20 5.46
CA ARG A 19 10.48 -19.63 5.12
C ARG A 19 11.20 -19.90 3.80
N GLY A 20 11.45 -18.86 2.99
CA GLY A 20 12.17 -18.99 1.72
C GLY A 20 11.40 -19.70 0.59
N HIS A 21 10.13 -20.03 0.80
CA HIS A 21 9.25 -20.65 -0.20
C HIS A 21 7.97 -19.82 -0.37
N ASN A 22 7.25 -19.96 -1.49
CA ASN A 22 5.99 -19.25 -1.73
C ASN A 22 4.80 -19.87 -0.94
N ARG A 23 4.91 -19.90 0.39
CA ARG A 23 3.87 -20.39 1.29
C ARG A 23 3.98 -19.71 2.67
N PRO A 24 2.98 -18.92 3.11
CA PRO A 24 1.73 -18.61 2.39
C PRO A 24 1.97 -17.81 1.10
N ASP A 25 1.05 -17.96 0.15
CA ASP A 25 1.05 -17.22 -1.12
C ASP A 25 0.23 -15.93 -0.97
N VAL A 26 0.84 -14.80 -1.30
CA VAL A 26 0.24 -13.45 -1.15
C VAL A 26 -0.91 -13.25 -2.12
N VAL A 27 -0.77 -13.69 -3.37
CA VAL A 27 -1.78 -13.57 -4.43
C VAL A 27 -3.00 -14.42 -4.09
N GLN A 28 -2.79 -15.67 -3.67
CA GLN A 28 -3.89 -16.52 -3.23
C GLN A 28 -4.61 -15.93 -2.02
N THR A 29 -3.87 -15.35 -1.08
CA THR A 29 -4.49 -14.71 0.10
C THR A 29 -5.35 -13.52 -0.28
N ALA A 30 -4.92 -12.68 -1.24
CA ALA A 30 -5.74 -11.59 -1.75
C ALA A 30 -7.08 -12.10 -2.33
N ARG A 31 -7.03 -13.14 -3.19
CA ARG A 31 -8.24 -13.78 -3.76
C ARG A 31 -9.17 -14.33 -2.67
N ASP A 32 -8.60 -14.93 -1.63
CA ASP A 32 -9.36 -15.49 -0.52
C ASP A 32 -10.04 -14.38 0.29
N CYS A 33 -9.35 -13.29 0.58
CA CYS A 33 -9.92 -12.12 1.27
C CYS A 33 -11.11 -11.53 0.49
N GLU A 34 -10.98 -11.31 -0.81
CA GLU A 34 -12.07 -10.80 -1.65
C GLU A 34 -13.24 -11.78 -1.71
N ARG A 35 -12.98 -13.10 -1.89
CA ARG A 35 -14.04 -14.13 -1.87
C ARG A 35 -14.80 -14.15 -0.54
N PHE A 36 -14.13 -13.83 0.57
CA PHE A 36 -14.75 -13.77 1.90
C PHE A 36 -15.39 -12.42 2.24
N GLY A 37 -15.42 -11.48 1.28
CA GLY A 37 -16.18 -10.24 1.40
C GLY A 37 -15.35 -9.00 1.74
N ALA A 38 -14.02 -9.02 1.56
CA ALA A 38 -13.24 -7.80 1.62
C ALA A 38 -13.64 -6.83 0.48
N ASP A 39 -13.79 -5.55 0.81
CA ASP A 39 -14.06 -4.47 -0.14
C ASP A 39 -12.78 -3.94 -0.81
N GLY A 40 -11.63 -4.39 -0.35
CA GLY A 40 -10.33 -3.99 -0.85
C GLY A 40 -9.17 -4.80 -0.30
N ILE A 41 -8.02 -4.66 -0.95
CA ILE A 41 -6.75 -5.22 -0.54
C ILE A 41 -5.75 -4.08 -0.36
N THR A 42 -5.06 -4.09 0.78
CA THR A 42 -4.02 -3.12 1.10
C THR A 42 -2.66 -3.80 1.18
N VAL A 43 -1.65 -3.21 0.55
CA VAL A 43 -0.25 -3.64 0.62
C VAL A 43 0.68 -2.45 0.85
N HIS A 44 1.80 -2.70 1.52
CA HIS A 44 2.84 -1.70 1.76
C HIS A 44 4.19 -2.25 1.26
N PRO A 45 4.55 -2.07 -0.02
CA PRO A 45 5.87 -2.41 -0.51
C PRO A 45 6.93 -1.52 0.15
N ARG A 46 8.01 -2.12 0.64
CA ARG A 46 9.16 -1.39 1.20
C ARG A 46 10.36 -1.52 0.25
N PRO A 47 11.25 -0.53 0.17
CA PRO A 47 12.45 -0.62 -0.66
C PRO A 47 13.37 -1.79 -0.29
N ASP A 48 13.40 -2.19 0.98
CA ASP A 48 14.18 -3.33 1.46
C ASP A 48 13.44 -4.68 1.33
N GLU A 49 12.22 -4.66 0.79
CA GLU A 49 11.41 -5.84 0.53
C GLU A 49 11.17 -6.74 1.76
N ARG A 50 11.23 -6.17 2.98
CA ARG A 50 11.12 -6.94 4.24
C ARG A 50 9.81 -7.74 4.38
N HIS A 51 8.72 -7.26 3.78
CA HIS A 51 7.43 -7.96 3.70
C HIS A 51 6.93 -8.07 2.26
N ILE A 52 6.10 -7.14 1.82
CA ILE A 52 5.63 -7.01 0.43
C ILE A 52 6.82 -6.56 -0.42
N ARG A 53 7.09 -7.33 -1.47
CA ARG A 53 8.08 -7.03 -2.50
C ARG A 53 7.45 -6.19 -3.61
N TYR A 54 8.26 -5.54 -4.43
CA TYR A 54 7.71 -4.81 -5.58
C TYR A 54 7.09 -5.77 -6.59
N GLN A 55 7.60 -7.01 -6.67
CA GLN A 55 7.00 -8.06 -7.48
C GLN A 55 5.58 -8.43 -7.00
N ASP A 56 5.35 -8.48 -5.69
CA ASP A 56 4.02 -8.79 -5.15
C ASP A 56 2.98 -7.77 -5.61
N VAL A 57 3.35 -6.49 -5.67
CA VAL A 57 2.48 -5.44 -6.19
C VAL A 57 2.13 -5.70 -7.66
N ARG A 58 3.13 -6.06 -8.49
CA ARG A 58 2.91 -6.35 -9.91
C ARG A 58 2.02 -7.57 -10.12
N ASP A 59 2.21 -8.60 -9.31
CA ASP A 59 1.44 -9.85 -9.37
C ASP A 59 -0.01 -9.66 -8.88
N LEU A 60 -0.26 -8.69 -8.01
CA LEU A 60 -1.60 -8.37 -7.49
C LEU A 60 -2.45 -7.54 -8.46
N ILE A 61 -1.84 -6.73 -9.35
CA ILE A 61 -2.57 -5.89 -10.33
C ILE A 61 -3.60 -6.69 -11.14
N PRO A 62 -3.28 -7.83 -11.78
CA PRO A 62 -4.27 -8.58 -12.56
C PRO A 62 -5.22 -9.43 -11.70
N VAL A 63 -5.10 -9.38 -10.37
CA VAL A 63 -5.80 -10.30 -9.45
C VAL A 63 -6.81 -9.60 -8.57
N VAL A 64 -6.45 -8.46 -8.00
CA VAL A 64 -7.34 -7.67 -7.12
C VAL A 64 -8.45 -7.08 -7.98
N ALA A 65 -9.69 -7.50 -7.73
CA ALA A 65 -10.88 -7.05 -8.46
C ALA A 65 -11.65 -5.96 -7.71
N THR A 66 -11.35 -5.77 -6.44
CA THR A 66 -11.92 -4.75 -5.54
C THR A 66 -10.99 -3.54 -5.43
N GLU A 67 -11.15 -2.70 -4.40
CA GLU A 67 -10.26 -1.55 -4.21
C GLU A 67 -8.83 -2.00 -3.90
N PHE A 68 -7.88 -1.62 -4.76
CA PHE A 68 -6.47 -1.86 -4.47
C PHE A 68 -5.85 -0.60 -3.85
N ASN A 69 -5.30 -0.73 -2.65
CA ASN A 69 -4.64 0.35 -1.92
C ASN A 69 -3.15 0.03 -1.71
N ILE A 70 -2.28 0.92 -2.17
CA ILE A 70 -0.83 0.81 -1.95
C ILE A 70 -0.38 1.86 -0.94
N GLU A 71 0.23 1.42 0.16
CA GLU A 71 0.77 2.29 1.21
C GLU A 71 2.28 2.48 1.04
N GLY A 72 2.79 3.68 1.33
CA GLY A 72 4.23 3.90 1.37
C GLY A 72 4.64 5.35 1.63
N ASN A 73 5.90 5.52 2.00
CA ASN A 73 6.55 6.82 2.00
C ASN A 73 6.80 7.23 0.54
N PRO A 74 6.43 8.45 0.10
CA PRO A 74 6.57 8.88 -1.29
C PRO A 74 8.03 9.17 -1.70
N THR A 75 8.87 8.14 -1.67
CA THR A 75 10.19 8.13 -2.30
C THR A 75 10.05 8.04 -3.82
N PRO A 76 11.06 8.45 -4.60
CA PRO A 76 11.01 8.36 -6.06
C PRO A 76 10.61 6.97 -6.59
N ASP A 77 11.24 5.91 -6.07
CA ASP A 77 10.95 4.52 -6.48
C ASP A 77 9.52 4.09 -6.16
N PHE A 78 9.00 4.52 -5.01
CA PHE A 78 7.62 4.24 -4.62
C PHE A 78 6.62 4.97 -5.54
N ILE A 79 6.89 6.24 -5.85
CA ILE A 79 6.06 7.03 -6.77
C ILE A 79 6.03 6.36 -8.14
N GLU A 80 7.18 5.93 -8.66
CA GLU A 80 7.26 5.22 -9.94
C GLU A 80 6.45 3.91 -9.92
N LEU A 81 6.62 3.10 -8.87
CA LEU A 81 5.87 1.85 -8.69
C LEU A 81 4.36 2.09 -8.70
N VAL A 82 3.88 3.08 -7.94
CA VAL A 82 2.44 3.39 -7.85
C VAL A 82 1.89 3.91 -9.18
N LEU A 83 2.62 4.76 -9.89
CA LEU A 83 2.19 5.27 -11.20
C LEU A 83 2.15 4.18 -12.27
N ALA A 84 3.07 3.22 -12.21
CA ALA A 84 3.05 2.04 -13.08
C ALA A 84 1.89 1.10 -12.71
N ALA A 85 1.64 0.89 -11.41
CA ALA A 85 0.62 -0.03 -10.92
C ALA A 85 -0.82 0.51 -11.07
N ARG A 86 -1.00 1.84 -11.05
CA ARG A 86 -2.30 2.52 -11.10
C ARG A 86 -3.35 1.91 -10.16
N PRO A 87 -3.06 1.77 -8.86
CA PRO A 87 -4.04 1.25 -7.90
C PRO A 87 -5.25 2.19 -7.81
N THR A 88 -6.35 1.70 -7.25
CA THR A 88 -7.53 2.53 -6.96
C THR A 88 -7.17 3.65 -5.97
N GLN A 89 -6.33 3.33 -4.98
CA GLN A 89 -5.88 4.26 -3.95
C GLN A 89 -4.37 4.12 -3.68
N VAL A 90 -3.74 5.24 -3.33
CA VAL A 90 -2.46 5.29 -2.65
C VAL A 90 -2.63 5.96 -1.28
N THR A 91 -2.03 5.39 -0.24
CA THR A 91 -2.00 5.99 1.11
C THR A 91 -0.58 6.37 1.47
N LEU A 92 -0.32 7.66 1.65
CA LEU A 92 1.02 8.14 1.98
C LEU A 92 1.23 8.07 3.49
N VAL A 93 2.32 7.44 3.90
CA VAL A 93 2.74 7.30 5.31
C VAL A 93 4.12 7.93 5.51
N PRO A 94 4.42 8.56 6.66
CA PRO A 94 5.68 9.29 6.89
C PRO A 94 6.83 8.38 7.39
N ASP A 95 6.79 7.09 7.07
CA ASP A 95 7.68 6.12 7.71
C ASP A 95 9.12 6.24 7.24
N ALA A 96 10.05 6.26 8.19
CA ALA A 96 11.46 6.08 7.90
C ALA A 96 11.74 4.68 7.32
N PRO A 97 12.77 4.51 6.48
CA PRO A 97 13.10 3.21 5.87
C PRO A 97 13.33 2.08 6.88
N ASP A 98 13.82 2.39 8.09
CA ASP A 98 14.10 1.44 9.16
C ASP A 98 12.86 1.10 10.02
N ALA A 99 11.79 1.88 9.96
CA ALA A 99 10.59 1.68 10.77
C ALA A 99 9.91 0.30 10.53
N LEU A 100 9.58 -0.42 11.60
CA LEU A 100 8.89 -1.72 11.53
C LEU A 100 7.41 -1.60 11.11
N THR A 101 6.78 -0.48 11.47
CA THR A 101 5.40 -0.10 11.13
C THR A 101 5.26 1.41 11.23
N SER A 102 4.27 1.99 10.55
CA SER A 102 3.89 3.39 10.77
C SER A 102 3.37 3.54 12.20
N ASN A 103 3.97 4.43 12.97
CA ASN A 103 3.58 4.74 14.35
C ASN A 103 3.36 6.25 14.58
N ALA A 104 3.50 7.07 13.54
CA ALA A 104 3.22 8.50 13.55
C ALA A 104 2.57 8.90 12.23
N GLY A 105 1.62 9.82 12.29
CA GLY A 105 0.97 10.42 11.14
C GLY A 105 1.75 11.58 10.54
N TRP A 106 1.35 12.02 9.35
CA TRP A 106 1.84 13.26 8.75
C TRP A 106 1.35 14.47 9.56
N ASP A 107 2.27 15.37 9.92
CA ASP A 107 1.91 16.77 10.14
C ASP A 107 1.71 17.44 8.77
N CYS A 108 0.46 17.45 8.30
CA CYS A 108 0.13 17.97 6.97
C CYS A 108 0.36 19.48 6.82
N VAL A 109 0.40 20.25 7.91
CA VAL A 109 0.67 21.68 7.84
C VAL A 109 2.17 21.88 7.62
N ARG A 110 3.00 21.21 8.42
CA ARG A 110 4.46 21.28 8.31
C ARG A 110 4.98 20.72 6.98
N HIS A 111 4.34 19.67 6.46
CA HIS A 111 4.78 18.97 5.24
C HIS A 111 3.96 19.33 3.99
N ALA A 112 3.18 20.42 4.02
CA ALA A 112 2.28 20.79 2.93
C ALA A 112 3.00 20.94 1.58
N ASP A 113 4.14 21.64 1.56
CA ASP A 113 4.89 21.91 0.32
C ASP A 113 5.48 20.64 -0.32
N PHE A 114 5.80 19.66 0.51
CA PHE A 114 6.27 18.35 0.06
C PHE A 114 5.10 17.49 -0.49
N LEU A 115 3.98 17.44 0.22
CA LEU A 115 2.87 16.54 -0.11
C LEU A 115 2.03 17.02 -1.31
N ARG A 116 1.80 18.34 -1.44
CA ARG A 116 0.95 18.92 -2.51
C ARG A 116 1.33 18.47 -3.92
N PRO A 117 2.59 18.60 -4.38
CA PRO A 117 2.95 18.19 -5.74
C PRO A 117 2.80 16.68 -5.97
N ILE A 118 3.11 15.87 -4.95
CA ILE A 118 3.00 14.41 -5.00
C ILE A 118 1.53 13.97 -5.13
N ILE A 119 0.64 14.57 -4.33
CA ILE A 119 -0.80 14.35 -4.42
C ILE A 119 -1.32 14.76 -5.81
N ALA A 120 -0.86 15.89 -6.35
CA ALA A 120 -1.25 16.35 -7.68
C ALA A 120 -0.85 15.34 -8.77
N GLN A 121 0.34 14.75 -8.68
CA GLN A 121 0.83 13.74 -9.60
C GLN A 121 -0.04 12.48 -9.59
N PHE A 122 -0.40 11.95 -8.42
CA PHE A 122 -1.29 10.78 -8.32
C PHE A 122 -2.71 11.08 -8.80
N ARG A 123 -3.25 12.26 -8.48
CA ARG A 123 -4.57 12.69 -8.97
C ARG A 123 -4.61 12.81 -10.49
N ALA A 124 -3.56 13.35 -11.10
CA ALA A 124 -3.45 13.44 -12.56
C ALA A 124 -3.42 12.05 -13.24
N ALA A 125 -2.94 11.02 -12.53
CA ALA A 125 -2.97 9.63 -12.99
C ALA A 125 -4.31 8.90 -12.70
N GLY A 126 -5.28 9.57 -12.06
CA GLY A 126 -6.57 8.99 -11.67
C GLY A 126 -6.54 8.17 -10.38
N ILE A 127 -5.46 8.27 -9.60
CA ILE A 127 -5.26 7.50 -8.36
C ILE A 127 -5.79 8.33 -7.18
N ARG A 128 -6.69 7.75 -6.38
CA ARG A 128 -7.17 8.42 -5.15
C ARG A 128 -6.05 8.47 -4.12
N THR A 129 -5.81 9.62 -3.51
CA THR A 129 -4.75 9.76 -2.50
C THR A 129 -5.34 9.92 -1.11
N SER A 130 -4.87 9.09 -0.17
CA SER A 130 -5.10 9.19 1.26
C SER A 130 -3.80 9.59 1.97
N LEU A 131 -3.90 10.24 3.12
CA LEU A 131 -2.77 10.58 3.99
C LEU A 131 -3.00 9.92 5.35
N PHE A 132 -1.99 9.20 5.85
CA PHE A 132 -2.01 8.69 7.22
C PHE A 132 -1.67 9.82 8.19
N VAL A 133 -2.58 10.14 9.11
CA VAL A 133 -2.46 11.24 10.07
C VAL A 133 -2.82 10.75 11.46
N ASP A 134 -2.28 11.40 12.48
CA ASP A 134 -2.66 11.14 13.86
C ASP A 134 -4.08 11.70 14.11
N PRO A 135 -4.84 11.10 15.04
CA PRO A 135 -6.10 11.68 15.48
C PRO A 135 -5.84 13.07 16.10
N ALA A 136 -6.68 14.04 15.72
CA ALA A 136 -6.66 15.39 16.28
C ALA A 136 -7.37 15.45 17.65
#